data_AF-A0A938PXT5-F1
#
_entry.id   AF-A0A938PXT5-F1
#
_cell.length_a   1.000
_cell.length_b   1.000
_cell.length_c   1.000
_cell.angle_alpha   90.00
_cell.angle_beta   90.00
_cell.angle_gamma   90.00
#
_symmetry.space_group_name_H-M   'P 1'
#
loop_
_entity.id
_entity.type
_entity.pdbx_description
1 polymer ?
#
loop_
_entity_poly.entity_id
_entity_poly.type
_entity_poly.pdbx_seq_one_letter_code
_entity_poly.pdbx_strand_id
1 'polypeptide(L)'
;MLIEPRSAAPGAVLRWSRQAIDLLRRGLGFWSVLSLLMCLWMFVGHRFPLVSGILALVALLSCMLIASHVDRSGRISLGEALEMLRGKLRVLLMFAGIVAIAGGLVWVLLLAKPGVAWWNILYTERNSVDVLSADGFAALRQIFVYSAFALGLCYFGLNIPGLTSFFQFLGITLLGLSFREAWRLGAAGQIRNIGPMLGVALLFMVLPAAFALLLPPIVPVLYCFFGALGYVAFREIFLGIGENQPREVTAMTSATPLSSRV
;
A
#
# COMPACT_ATOMS: atom_id res chain seq x y z
N MET A 1 -10.65 17.38 -18.33
CA MET A 1 -9.82 16.42 -19.11
C MET A 1 -10.26 15.02 -18.71
N LEU A 2 -10.84 14.23 -19.61
CA LEU A 2 -11.21 12.84 -19.31
C LEU A 2 -9.93 11.98 -19.34
N ILE A 3 -9.53 11.44 -18.19
CA ILE A 3 -8.41 10.51 -18.09
C ILE A 3 -8.96 9.12 -18.40
N GLU A 4 -8.54 8.53 -19.52
CA GLU A 4 -8.90 7.15 -19.86
C GLU A 4 -7.79 6.18 -19.45
N PRO A 5 -8.13 5.04 -18.81
CA PRO A 5 -7.14 4.05 -18.43
C PRO A 5 -6.55 3.36 -19.66
N ARG A 6 -5.23 3.22 -19.65
CA ARG A 6 -4.43 2.57 -20.70
C ARG A 6 -4.20 1.11 -20.39
N SER A 7 -3.95 0.31 -21.43
CA SER A 7 -3.48 -1.06 -21.27
C SER A 7 -1.97 -1.04 -20.97
N ALA A 8 -1.56 -1.76 -19.94
CA ALA A 8 -0.17 -1.91 -19.53
C ALA A 8 0.60 -2.74 -20.56
N ALA A 9 1.87 -2.38 -20.80
CA ALA A 9 2.68 -3.13 -21.76
C ALA A 9 3.06 -4.54 -21.23
N PRO A 10 3.29 -5.54 -22.09
CA PRO A 10 3.61 -6.92 -21.70
C PRO A 10 4.75 -7.00 -20.69
N GLY A 11 4.67 -7.85 -19.67
CA GLY A 11 5.66 -7.89 -18.59
C GLY A 11 5.53 -6.78 -17.54
N ALA A 12 4.37 -6.11 -17.49
CA ALA A 12 4.05 -5.01 -16.57
C ALA A 12 4.43 -5.30 -15.12
N VAL A 13 4.03 -6.45 -14.55
CA VAL A 13 4.26 -6.77 -13.13
C VAL A 13 5.74 -6.76 -12.77
N LEU A 14 6.60 -7.32 -13.63
CA LEU A 14 8.04 -7.33 -13.41
C LEU A 14 8.63 -5.92 -13.51
N ARG A 15 8.21 -5.13 -14.52
CA ARG A 15 8.65 -3.73 -14.65
C ARG A 15 8.21 -2.91 -13.44
N TRP A 16 6.94 -3.00 -13.05
CA TRP A 16 6.40 -2.29 -11.89
C TRP A 16 7.13 -2.67 -10.61
N SER A 17 7.43 -3.95 -10.43
CA SER A 17 8.21 -4.41 -9.28
C SER A 17 9.63 -3.83 -9.26
N ARG A 18 10.31 -3.78 -10.40
CA ARG A 18 11.65 -3.16 -10.52
C ARG A 18 11.60 -1.67 -10.22
N GLN A 19 10.64 -0.95 -10.78
CA GLN A 19 10.44 0.48 -10.55
C GLN A 19 10.04 0.77 -9.09
N ALA A 20 9.22 -0.08 -8.48
CA ALA A 20 8.87 0.00 -7.06
C ALA A 20 10.09 -0.18 -6.16
N ILE A 21 10.95 -1.18 -6.44
CA ILE A 21 12.20 -1.40 -5.72
C ILE A 21 13.13 -0.19 -5.88
N ASP A 22 13.21 0.40 -7.07
CA ASP A 22 14.00 1.62 -7.28
C ASP A 22 13.48 2.81 -6.43
N LEU A 23 12.16 3.01 -6.36
CA LEU A 23 11.57 4.02 -5.47
C LEU A 23 11.87 3.73 -3.98
N LEU A 24 11.81 2.46 -3.58
CA LEU A 24 12.17 2.06 -2.22
C LEU A 24 13.62 2.43 -1.90
N ARG A 25 14.56 2.15 -2.81
CA ARG A 25 15.97 2.50 -2.62
C ARG A 25 16.18 4.01 -2.45
N ARG A 26 15.33 4.85 -3.05
CA ARG A 26 15.38 6.31 -2.89
C ARG A 26 14.88 6.79 -1.53
N GLY A 27 13.97 6.05 -0.87
CA GLY A 27 13.34 6.43 0.40
C GLY A 27 13.59 5.49 1.58
N LEU A 28 14.49 4.50 1.45
CA LEU A 28 14.53 3.29 2.29
C LEU A 28 14.60 3.57 3.80
N GLY A 29 15.39 4.56 4.23
CA GLY A 29 15.62 4.84 5.64
C GLY A 29 14.34 5.20 6.41
N PHE A 30 13.83 6.43 6.23
CA PHE A 30 12.66 6.90 6.99
C PHE A 30 11.39 6.10 6.64
N TRP A 31 11.24 5.66 5.39
CA TRP A 31 10.04 4.96 4.92
C TRP A 31 9.89 3.58 5.58
N SER A 32 10.98 2.81 5.67
CA SER A 32 10.96 1.53 6.38
C SER A 32 10.76 1.71 7.88
N VAL A 33 11.33 2.77 8.49
CA VAL A 33 11.12 3.08 9.91
C VAL A 33 9.64 3.42 10.19
N LEU A 34 9.00 4.26 9.37
CA LEU A 34 7.57 4.56 9.53
C LEU A 34 6.71 3.32 9.42
N SER A 35 6.97 2.48 8.41
CA SER A 35 6.24 1.22 8.24
C SER A 35 6.48 0.24 9.40
N LEU A 36 7.70 0.21 9.95
CA LEU A 36 8.03 -0.61 11.11
C LEU A 36 7.23 -0.17 12.34
N LEU A 37 7.20 1.15 12.62
CA LEU A 37 6.41 1.70 13.72
C LEU A 37 4.92 1.34 13.58
N MET A 38 4.36 1.41 12.37
CA MET A 38 2.98 1.00 12.12
C MET A 38 2.77 -0.49 12.41
N CYS A 39 3.69 -1.37 11.98
CA CYS A 39 3.60 -2.80 12.25
C CYS A 39 3.69 -3.11 13.75
N LEU A 40 4.57 -2.43 14.48
CA LEU A 40 4.68 -2.57 15.95
C LEU A 40 3.39 -2.09 16.65
N TRP A 41 2.78 -1.00 16.18
CA TRP A 41 1.49 -0.54 16.69
C TRP A 41 0.35 -1.52 16.40
N MET A 42 0.36 -2.20 15.25
CA MET A 42 -0.60 -3.29 14.97
C MET A 42 -0.42 -4.45 15.95
N PHE A 43 0.81 -4.80 16.30
CA PHE A 43 1.08 -5.82 17.31
C PHE A 43 0.55 -5.39 18.69
N VAL A 44 0.79 -4.15 19.13
CA VAL A 44 0.24 -3.65 20.40
C VAL A 44 -1.30 -3.64 20.38
N GLY A 45 -1.90 -3.25 19.25
CA GLY A 45 -3.34 -3.15 19.06
C GLY A 45 -4.04 -4.41 18.56
N HIS A 46 -3.38 -5.57 18.55
CA HIS A 46 -3.89 -6.77 17.87
C HIS A 46 -5.25 -7.26 18.38
N ARG A 47 -5.57 -6.98 19.66
CA ARG A 47 -6.87 -7.28 20.29
C ARG A 47 -8.03 -6.47 19.71
N PHE A 48 -7.76 -5.39 18.98
CA PHE A 48 -8.74 -4.56 18.29
C PHE A 48 -8.59 -4.75 16.76
N PRO A 49 -9.21 -5.80 16.18
CA PRO A 49 -8.97 -6.18 14.79
C PRO A 49 -9.38 -5.09 13.80
N LEU A 50 -10.44 -4.32 14.09
CA LEU A 50 -10.87 -3.21 13.25
C LEU A 50 -9.82 -2.07 13.22
N VAL A 51 -9.27 -1.72 14.39
CA VAL A 51 -8.22 -0.70 14.51
C VAL A 51 -6.96 -1.16 13.79
N SER A 52 -6.58 -2.42 13.93
CA SER A 52 -5.45 -3.02 13.21
C SER A 52 -5.66 -2.99 11.69
N GLY A 53 -6.88 -3.28 11.22
CA GLY A 53 -7.24 -3.18 9.80
C GLY A 53 -7.16 -1.75 9.26
N ILE A 54 -7.66 -0.76 10.02
CA ILE A 54 -7.53 0.67 9.68
C ILE A 54 -6.04 1.04 9.61
N LEU A 55 -5.24 0.64 10.59
CA LEU A 55 -3.82 0.96 10.64
C LEU A 55 -3.05 0.36 9.45
N ALA A 56 -3.36 -0.87 9.07
CA ALA A 56 -2.77 -1.52 7.90
C ALA A 56 -3.09 -0.78 6.60
N LEU A 57 -4.36 -0.41 6.41
CA LEU A 57 -4.77 0.39 5.25
C LEU A 57 -4.11 1.76 5.26
N VAL A 58 -4.11 2.46 6.40
CA VAL A 58 -3.43 3.76 6.52
C VAL A 58 -1.94 3.63 6.19
N ALA A 59 -1.26 2.60 6.68
CA ALA A 59 0.16 2.34 6.37
C ALA A 59 0.36 2.13 4.86
N LEU A 60 -0.42 1.26 4.23
CA LEU A 60 -0.31 0.97 2.80
C LEU A 60 -0.61 2.20 1.93
N LEU A 61 -1.70 2.92 2.22
CA LEU A 61 -2.11 4.11 1.47
C LEU A 61 -1.13 5.26 1.67
N SER A 62 -0.56 5.40 2.87
CA SER A 62 0.54 6.35 3.13
C SER A 62 1.77 5.99 2.31
N CYS A 63 2.11 4.70 2.19
CA CYS A 63 3.20 4.24 1.33
C CYS A 63 2.95 4.58 -0.15
N MET A 64 1.71 4.50 -0.64
CA MET A 64 1.37 4.94 -2.00
C MET A 64 1.61 6.45 -2.21
N LEU A 65 1.23 7.28 -1.22
CA LEU A 65 1.48 8.72 -1.28
C LEU A 65 2.96 9.05 -1.21
N ILE A 66 3.71 8.42 -0.30
CA ILE A 66 5.16 8.59 -0.19
C ILE A 66 5.84 8.21 -1.50
N ALA A 67 5.48 7.07 -2.09
CA ALA A 67 5.99 6.65 -3.40
C ALA A 67 5.75 7.70 -4.48
N SER A 68 4.54 8.27 -4.52
CA SER A 68 4.19 9.31 -5.49
C SER A 68 4.99 10.59 -5.33
N HIS A 69 5.35 10.93 -4.08
CA HIS A 69 6.15 12.10 -3.79
C HIS A 69 7.63 11.85 -4.13
N VAL A 70 8.18 10.73 -3.67
CA VAL A 70 9.57 10.30 -3.97
C VAL A 70 9.83 10.25 -5.46
N ASP A 71 8.86 9.79 -6.26
CA ASP A 71 8.98 9.77 -7.70
C ASP A 71 9.08 11.16 -8.32
N ARG A 72 8.37 12.15 -7.78
CA ARG A 72 8.35 13.54 -8.30
C ARG A 72 9.51 14.39 -7.81
N SER A 73 9.90 14.25 -6.54
CA SER A 73 10.89 15.12 -5.89
C SER A 73 12.31 14.52 -5.91
N GLY A 74 12.47 13.24 -6.23
CA GLY A 74 13.75 12.52 -6.26
C GLY A 74 14.32 12.19 -4.87
N ARG A 75 14.09 13.05 -3.87
CA ARG A 75 14.36 12.83 -2.44
C ARG A 75 13.22 13.41 -1.60
N ILE A 76 13.00 12.84 -0.42
CA ILE A 76 12.02 13.34 0.55
C ILE A 76 12.62 13.21 1.95
N SER A 77 12.42 14.23 2.77
CA SER A 77 12.73 14.20 4.20
C SER A 77 11.57 13.62 5.00
N LEU A 78 11.84 13.17 6.23
CA LEU A 78 10.79 12.70 7.14
C LEU A 78 9.76 13.82 7.41
N GLY A 79 10.20 15.07 7.56
CA GLY A 79 9.33 16.22 7.79
C GLY A 79 8.33 16.43 6.65
N GLU A 80 8.83 16.47 5.40
CA GLU A 80 7.99 16.61 4.20
C GLU A 80 6.99 15.46 4.07
N ALA A 81 7.42 14.22 4.34
CA ALA A 81 6.54 13.06 4.33
C ALA A 81 5.40 13.21 5.35
N LEU A 82 5.73 13.62 6.59
CA LEU A 82 4.73 13.79 7.65
C LEU A 82 3.79 14.95 7.36
N GLU A 83 4.28 16.08 6.85
CA GLU A 83 3.44 17.23 6.46
C GLU A 83 2.47 16.86 5.34
N MET A 84 2.97 16.17 4.30
CA MET A 84 2.13 15.66 3.21
C MET A 84 1.04 14.71 3.75
N LEU A 85 1.41 13.75 4.60
CA LEU A 85 0.46 12.80 5.18
C LEU A 85 -0.56 13.51 6.08
N ARG A 86 -0.13 14.49 6.87
CA ARG A 86 -1.01 15.33 7.69
C ARG A 86 -2.03 16.07 6.84
N GLY A 87 -1.62 16.64 5.70
CA GLY A 87 -2.51 17.29 4.75
C GLY A 87 -3.54 16.33 4.10
N LYS A 88 -3.24 15.02 4.06
CA LYS A 88 -4.14 13.98 3.52
C LYS A 88 -4.82 13.13 4.59
N LEU A 89 -4.61 13.42 5.88
CA LEU A 89 -5.03 12.57 7.00
C LEU A 89 -6.52 12.26 6.98
N ARG A 90 -7.37 13.26 6.75
CA ARG A 90 -8.83 13.08 6.71
C ARG A 90 -9.26 12.08 5.64
N VAL A 91 -8.69 12.19 4.43
CA VAL A 91 -9.03 11.30 3.31
C VAL A 91 -8.48 9.89 3.56
N LEU A 92 -7.25 9.77 4.08
CA LEU A 92 -6.65 8.51 4.50
C LEU A 92 -7.52 7.76 5.50
N LEU A 93 -7.88 8.41 6.61
CA LEU A 93 -8.67 7.80 7.68
C LEU A 93 -10.09 7.44 7.23
N MET A 94 -10.74 8.33 6.47
CA MET A 94 -12.08 8.07 5.97
C MET A 94 -12.10 6.89 5.00
N PHE A 95 -11.15 6.84 4.05
CA PHE A 95 -11.07 5.75 3.08
C PHE A 95 -10.72 4.42 3.77
N ALA A 96 -9.72 4.42 4.64
CA ALA A 96 -9.34 3.24 5.43
C ALA A 96 -10.48 2.77 6.33
N GLY A 97 -11.22 3.69 6.97
CA GLY A 97 -12.37 3.39 7.81
C GLY A 97 -13.50 2.72 7.03
N ILE A 98 -13.87 3.26 5.86
CA ILE A 98 -14.90 2.66 4.99
C ILE A 98 -14.51 1.24 4.60
N VAL A 99 -13.27 1.05 4.14
CA VAL A 99 -12.77 -0.27 3.73
C VAL A 99 -12.73 -1.25 4.91
N ALA A 100 -12.22 -0.82 6.07
CA ALA A 100 -12.11 -1.68 7.24
C ALA A 100 -13.49 -2.09 7.79
N ILE A 101 -14.45 -1.17 7.84
CA ILE A 101 -15.81 -1.47 8.28
C ILE A 101 -16.48 -2.44 7.30
N ALA A 102 -16.44 -2.15 5.99
CA ALA A 102 -17.04 -3.01 4.98
C ALA A 102 -16.39 -4.41 4.95
N GLY A 103 -15.05 -4.47 5.01
CA GLY A 103 -14.31 -5.73 5.11
C GLY A 103 -14.65 -6.50 6.38
N GLY A 104 -14.80 -5.80 7.52
CA GLY A 104 -15.25 -6.39 8.78
C GLY A 104 -16.67 -6.97 8.69
N LEU A 105 -17.59 -6.27 8.03
CA LEU A 105 -18.95 -6.78 7.78
C LEU A 105 -18.94 -8.02 6.88
N VAL A 106 -18.19 -7.99 5.78
CA VAL A 106 -18.00 -9.16 4.90
C VAL A 106 -17.44 -10.34 5.69
N TRP A 107 -16.46 -10.08 6.55
CA TRP A 107 -15.87 -11.10 7.41
C TRP A 107 -16.90 -11.71 8.35
N VAL A 108 -17.63 -10.89 9.12
CA VAL A 108 -18.64 -11.37 10.08
C VAL A 108 -19.79 -12.11 9.41
N LEU A 109 -20.28 -11.62 8.28
CA LEU A 109 -21.48 -12.16 7.63
C LEU A 109 -21.18 -13.42 6.78
N LEU A 110 -20.01 -13.48 6.14
CA LEU A 110 -19.72 -14.49 5.12
C LEU A 110 -18.59 -15.45 5.49
N LEU A 111 -17.59 -14.99 6.25
CA LEU A 111 -16.34 -15.74 6.48
C LEU A 111 -16.17 -16.25 7.91
N ALA A 112 -16.88 -15.66 8.88
CA ALA A 112 -16.83 -16.02 10.29
C ALA A 112 -17.64 -17.29 10.65
N LYS A 113 -17.79 -18.22 9.71
CA LYS A 113 -18.57 -19.45 9.91
C LYS A 113 -17.65 -20.62 10.32
N PRO A 114 -18.05 -21.43 11.31
CA PRO A 114 -17.36 -22.68 11.62
C PRO A 114 -17.31 -23.57 10.37
N GLY A 115 -16.13 -24.08 10.01
CA GLY A 115 -15.93 -24.93 8.83
C GLY A 115 -15.31 -24.23 7.62
N VAL A 116 -15.10 -22.92 7.66
CA VAL A 116 -14.38 -22.20 6.60
C VAL A 116 -12.87 -22.25 6.88
N ALA A 117 -12.04 -22.68 5.92
CA ALA A 117 -10.61 -22.99 6.15
C ALA A 117 -9.79 -21.85 6.81
N TRP A 118 -10.07 -20.59 6.46
CA TRP A 118 -9.41 -19.43 7.08
C TRP A 118 -9.85 -19.16 8.52
N TRP A 119 -11.02 -19.67 8.96
CA TRP A 119 -11.46 -19.61 10.35
C TRP A 119 -10.44 -20.31 11.23
N ASN A 120 -10.04 -21.55 10.92
CA ASN A 120 -9.09 -22.31 11.73
C ASN A 120 -7.68 -21.72 11.71
N ILE A 121 -7.15 -21.33 10.54
CA ILE A 121 -5.79 -20.80 10.39
C ILE A 121 -5.65 -19.42 11.06
N LEU A 122 -6.65 -18.55 10.90
CA LEU A 122 -6.62 -17.23 11.53
C LEU A 122 -7.03 -17.24 12.99
N TYR A 123 -7.90 -18.14 13.47
CA TYR A 123 -8.32 -18.16 14.89
C TYR A 123 -7.37 -18.92 15.82
N THR A 124 -6.70 -19.99 15.39
CA THR A 124 -5.88 -20.80 16.31
C THR A 124 -4.59 -20.10 16.74
N GLU A 125 -3.97 -19.28 15.88
CA GLU A 125 -2.83 -18.40 16.25
C GLU A 125 -3.26 -16.93 16.52
N ARG A 126 -4.54 -16.55 16.34
CA ARG A 126 -5.06 -15.21 16.79
C ARG A 126 -5.26 -15.10 18.29
N ASN A 127 -5.19 -16.20 19.02
CA ASN A 127 -5.24 -16.13 20.47
C ASN A 127 -4.14 -15.18 20.93
N SER A 128 -4.56 -14.17 21.69
CA SER A 128 -3.77 -13.04 22.12
C SER A 128 -2.39 -13.50 22.56
N VAL A 129 -1.36 -12.98 21.90
CA VAL A 129 0.02 -13.21 22.34
C VAL A 129 0.16 -12.45 23.65
N ASP A 130 -0.11 -13.13 24.75
CA ASP A 130 -0.03 -12.56 26.09
C ASP A 130 1.41 -12.57 26.61
N VAL A 131 2.19 -13.54 26.16
CA VAL A 131 3.63 -13.67 26.44
C VAL A 131 4.34 -14.05 25.14
N LEU A 132 5.43 -13.33 24.83
CA LEU A 132 6.27 -13.67 23.69
C LEU A 132 7.01 -14.99 23.92
N SER A 133 7.25 -15.74 22.84
CA SER A 133 8.07 -16.94 22.90
C SER A 133 9.48 -16.64 23.44
N ALA A 134 10.03 -17.58 24.20
CA ALA A 134 11.45 -17.53 24.61
C ALA A 134 12.40 -17.76 23.42
N ASP A 135 11.92 -18.41 22.35
CA ASP A 135 12.65 -18.50 21.09
C ASP A 135 12.54 -17.19 20.31
N GLY A 136 13.68 -16.57 20.02
CA GLY A 136 13.74 -15.24 19.41
C GLY A 136 13.13 -15.19 18.01
N PHE A 137 13.25 -16.27 17.22
CA PHE A 137 12.66 -16.32 15.89
C PHE A 137 11.13 -16.44 15.96
N ALA A 138 10.60 -17.31 16.82
CA ALA A 138 9.17 -17.42 17.07
C ALA A 138 8.59 -16.11 17.64
N ALA A 139 9.31 -15.40 18.51
CA ALA A 139 8.90 -14.09 19.02
C ALA A 139 8.79 -13.04 17.90
N LEU A 140 9.78 -12.98 16.98
CA LEU A 140 9.71 -12.11 15.81
C LEU A 140 8.51 -12.45 14.92
N ARG A 141 8.22 -13.74 14.72
CA ARG A 141 7.03 -14.16 13.96
C ARG A 141 5.75 -13.67 14.64
N GLN A 142 5.61 -13.85 15.95
CA GLN A 142 4.46 -13.37 16.72
C GLN A 142 4.23 -11.85 16.58
N ILE A 143 5.31 -11.06 16.50
CA ILE A 143 5.23 -9.61 16.32
C ILE A 143 4.69 -9.24 14.93
N PHE A 144 5.22 -9.85 13.86
CA PHE A 144 4.94 -9.39 12.50
C PHE A 144 3.83 -10.15 11.76
N VAL A 145 3.44 -11.35 12.23
CA VAL A 145 2.44 -12.18 11.56
C VAL A 145 1.11 -11.44 11.34
N TYR A 146 0.66 -10.65 12.32
CA TYR A 146 -0.54 -9.82 12.20
C TYR A 146 -0.43 -8.80 11.07
N SER A 147 0.68 -8.06 11.05
CA SER A 147 0.92 -7.05 10.02
C SER A 147 1.04 -7.66 8.62
N ALA A 148 1.58 -8.87 8.50
CA ALA A 148 1.71 -9.58 7.22
C ALA A 148 0.35 -10.03 6.69
N PHE A 149 -0.48 -10.65 7.52
CA PHE A 149 -1.84 -11.03 7.11
C PHE A 149 -2.70 -9.81 6.80
N ALA A 150 -2.60 -8.75 7.61
CA ALA A 150 -3.33 -7.51 7.36
C ALA A 150 -2.94 -6.88 6.01
N LEU A 151 -1.67 -6.96 5.62
CA LEU A 151 -1.19 -6.48 4.32
C LEU A 151 -1.82 -7.25 3.16
N GLY A 152 -1.88 -8.59 3.24
CA GLY A 152 -2.56 -9.40 2.23
C GLY A 152 -4.06 -9.07 2.14
N LEU A 153 -4.72 -8.90 3.28
CA LEU A 153 -6.13 -8.50 3.35
C LEU A 153 -6.40 -7.10 2.80
N CYS A 154 -5.42 -6.19 2.83
CA CYS A 154 -5.56 -4.87 2.22
C CYS A 154 -5.89 -4.97 0.73
N TYR A 155 -5.29 -5.91 -0.02
CA TYR A 155 -5.62 -6.07 -1.43
C TYR A 155 -7.10 -6.38 -1.66
N PHE A 156 -7.67 -7.30 -0.87
CA PHE A 156 -9.10 -7.62 -0.94
C PHE A 156 -9.98 -6.47 -0.48
N GLY A 157 -9.60 -5.79 0.60
CA GLY A 157 -10.31 -4.62 1.11
C GLY A 157 -10.36 -3.48 0.08
N LEU A 158 -9.30 -3.28 -0.69
CA LEU A 158 -9.27 -2.31 -1.78
C LEU A 158 -10.06 -2.75 -3.02
N ASN A 159 -10.59 -3.98 -3.04
CA ASN A 159 -11.30 -4.58 -4.19
C ASN A 159 -12.69 -5.12 -3.82
N ILE A 160 -13.35 -4.57 -2.80
CA ILE A 160 -14.73 -4.92 -2.46
C ILE A 160 -15.66 -4.58 -3.63
N PRO A 161 -16.31 -5.57 -4.28
CA PRO A 161 -17.16 -5.34 -5.44
C PRO A 161 -18.27 -4.32 -5.16
N GLY A 162 -18.44 -3.35 -6.07
CA GLY A 162 -19.45 -2.30 -5.95
C GLY A 162 -19.17 -1.20 -4.92
N LEU A 163 -18.09 -1.32 -4.13
CA LEU A 163 -17.73 -0.33 -3.10
C LEU A 163 -16.37 0.31 -3.35
N THR A 164 -15.35 -0.52 -3.57
CA THR A 164 -13.95 -0.06 -3.70
C THR A 164 -13.25 -0.62 -4.93
N SER A 165 -12.24 0.09 -5.41
CA SER A 165 -11.33 -0.38 -6.46
C SER A 165 -9.89 -0.05 -6.06
N PHE A 166 -8.92 -0.88 -6.49
CA PHE A 166 -7.52 -0.81 -6.03
C PHE A 166 -6.89 0.57 -6.26
N PHE A 167 -7.24 1.22 -7.38
CA PHE A 167 -6.70 2.52 -7.76
C PHE A 167 -7.53 3.72 -7.25
N GLN A 168 -8.67 3.47 -6.60
CA GLN A 168 -9.61 4.52 -6.21
C GLN A 168 -8.98 5.57 -5.31
N PHE A 169 -8.21 5.14 -4.31
CA PHE A 169 -7.56 6.07 -3.39
C PHE A 169 -6.63 7.03 -4.13
N LEU A 170 -5.80 6.53 -5.04
CA LEU A 170 -4.90 7.36 -5.84
C LEU A 170 -5.67 8.27 -6.82
N GLY A 171 -6.81 7.83 -7.35
CA GLY A 171 -7.71 8.67 -8.12
C GLY A 171 -8.25 9.86 -7.31
N ILE A 172 -8.63 9.63 -6.05
CA ILE A 172 -9.08 10.70 -5.15
C ILE A 172 -7.91 11.65 -4.83
N THR A 173 -6.76 11.11 -4.43
CA THR A 173 -5.69 11.93 -3.85
C THR A 173 -4.78 12.59 -4.89
N LEU A 174 -4.58 11.96 -6.05
CA LEU A 174 -3.66 12.43 -7.09
C LEU A 174 -4.37 13.09 -8.29
N LEU A 175 -5.61 12.69 -8.58
CA LEU A 175 -6.40 13.27 -9.69
C LEU A 175 -7.53 14.20 -9.21
N GLY A 176 -7.76 14.29 -7.90
CA GLY A 176 -8.80 15.15 -7.33
C GLY A 176 -10.23 14.70 -7.65
N LEU A 177 -10.42 13.42 -7.99
CA LEU A 177 -11.73 12.88 -8.36
C LEU A 177 -12.60 12.67 -7.12
N SER A 178 -13.93 12.73 -7.31
CA SER A 178 -14.87 12.32 -6.27
C SER A 178 -14.77 10.80 -6.01
N PHE A 179 -15.26 10.34 -4.86
CA PHE A 179 -15.20 8.92 -4.46
C PHE A 179 -15.78 7.98 -5.53
N ARG A 180 -16.93 8.35 -6.12
CA ARG A 180 -17.64 7.55 -7.12
C ARG A 180 -16.93 7.56 -8.48
N GLU A 181 -16.44 8.71 -8.92
CA GLU A 181 -15.69 8.82 -10.17
C GLU A 181 -14.37 8.05 -10.08
N ALA A 182 -13.66 8.17 -8.97
CA ALA A 182 -12.44 7.42 -8.72
C ALA A 182 -12.70 5.91 -8.68
N TRP A 183 -13.83 5.46 -8.12
CA TRP A 183 -14.23 4.05 -8.16
C TRP A 183 -14.46 3.56 -9.59
N ARG A 184 -15.26 4.29 -10.37
CA ARG A 184 -15.56 3.93 -11.78
C ARG A 184 -14.29 3.87 -12.61
N LEU A 185 -13.46 4.90 -12.51
CA LEU A 185 -12.22 5.01 -13.26
C LEU A 185 -11.20 3.95 -12.83
N GLY A 186 -11.05 3.74 -11.52
CA GLY A 186 -10.18 2.72 -10.95
C GLY A 186 -10.59 1.31 -11.38
N ALA A 187 -11.87 0.97 -11.26
CA ALA A 187 -12.41 -0.32 -11.69
C ALA A 187 -12.22 -0.55 -13.20
N ALA A 188 -12.49 0.47 -14.03
CA ALA A 188 -12.25 0.38 -15.47
C ALA A 188 -10.76 0.11 -15.79
N GLY A 189 -9.85 0.81 -15.10
CA GLY A 189 -8.41 0.58 -15.26
C GLY A 189 -7.95 -0.80 -14.81
N GLN A 190 -8.54 -1.34 -13.74
CA GLN A 190 -8.25 -2.71 -13.30
C GLN A 190 -8.77 -3.76 -14.26
N ILE A 191 -10.02 -3.64 -14.73
CA ILE A 191 -10.62 -4.61 -15.67
C ILE A 191 -9.83 -4.64 -16.97
N ARG A 192 -9.47 -3.46 -17.50
CA ARG A 192 -8.63 -3.35 -18.70
C ARG A 192 -7.25 -4.01 -18.55
N ASN A 193 -6.76 -4.11 -17.32
CA ASN A 193 -5.45 -4.64 -16.96
C ASN A 193 -5.54 -5.88 -16.06
N ILE A 194 -6.58 -6.71 -16.24
CA ILE A 194 -6.87 -7.82 -15.33
C ILE A 194 -5.69 -8.79 -15.18
N GLY A 195 -4.98 -9.12 -16.27
CA GLY A 195 -3.81 -10.01 -16.22
C GLY A 195 -2.72 -9.51 -15.27
N PRO A 196 -2.16 -8.31 -15.50
CA PRO A 196 -1.22 -7.70 -14.57
C PRO A 196 -1.77 -7.53 -13.15
N MET A 197 -3.05 -7.17 -12.99
CA MET A 197 -3.67 -7.02 -11.67
C MET A 197 -3.80 -8.33 -10.91
N LEU A 198 -4.05 -9.46 -11.59
CA LEU A 198 -3.99 -10.79 -10.97
C LEU A 198 -2.56 -11.12 -10.51
N GLY A 199 -1.54 -10.70 -11.27
CA GLY A 199 -0.15 -10.80 -10.82
C GLY A 199 0.13 -9.98 -9.56
N VAL A 200 -0.39 -8.75 -9.47
CA VAL A 200 -0.31 -7.93 -8.26
C VAL A 200 -1.03 -8.62 -7.09
N ALA A 201 -2.23 -9.16 -7.31
CA ALA A 201 -2.98 -9.92 -6.31
C ALA A 201 -2.15 -11.09 -5.78
N LEU A 202 -1.51 -11.86 -6.66
CA LEU A 202 -0.66 -12.99 -6.30
C LEU A 202 0.51 -12.54 -5.43
N LEU A 203 1.17 -11.41 -5.75
CA LEU A 203 2.24 -10.87 -4.91
C LEU A 203 1.74 -10.53 -3.51
N PHE A 204 0.57 -9.89 -3.39
CA PHE A 204 -0.06 -9.57 -2.10
C PHE A 204 -0.43 -10.80 -1.27
N MET A 205 -0.62 -11.97 -1.88
CA MET A 205 -0.85 -13.22 -1.15
C MET A 205 0.46 -13.92 -0.78
N VAL A 206 1.36 -14.08 -1.76
CA VAL A 206 2.54 -14.93 -1.63
C VAL A 206 3.62 -14.25 -0.79
N LEU A 207 3.92 -12.97 -1.04
CA LEU A 207 5.05 -12.32 -0.35
C LEU A 207 4.79 -12.16 1.16
N PRO A 208 3.63 -11.65 1.64
CA PRO A 208 3.41 -11.54 3.07
C PRO A 208 3.46 -12.89 3.78
N ALA A 209 2.89 -13.95 3.18
CA ALA A 209 2.97 -15.30 3.74
C ALA A 209 4.41 -15.83 3.79
N ALA A 210 5.16 -15.72 2.69
CA ALA A 210 6.55 -16.18 2.63
C ALA A 210 7.45 -15.43 3.63
N PHE A 211 7.35 -14.11 3.71
CA PHE A 211 8.17 -13.32 4.63
C PHE A 211 7.72 -13.44 6.08
N ALA A 212 6.43 -13.65 6.38
CA ALA A 212 6.00 -13.97 7.73
C ALA A 212 6.58 -15.30 8.23
N LEU A 213 6.80 -16.27 7.35
CA LEU A 213 7.32 -17.59 7.71
C LEU A 213 8.86 -17.64 7.74
N LEU A 214 9.52 -16.96 6.80
CA LEU A 214 10.97 -17.09 6.59
C LEU A 214 11.77 -15.91 7.15
N LEU A 215 11.24 -14.68 7.09
CA LEU A 215 11.98 -13.49 7.47
C LEU A 215 11.04 -12.36 7.96
N PRO A 216 10.41 -12.52 9.14
CA PRO A 216 9.37 -11.62 9.64
C PRO A 216 9.75 -10.13 9.68
N PRO A 217 10.99 -9.73 10.02
CA PRO A 217 11.39 -8.32 10.05
C PRO A 217 11.30 -7.58 8.71
N ILE A 218 11.12 -8.26 7.57
CA ILE A 218 10.96 -7.63 6.25
C ILE A 218 9.51 -7.19 5.98
N VAL A 219 8.53 -7.64 6.76
CA VAL A 219 7.11 -7.26 6.56
C VAL A 219 6.88 -5.75 6.45
N PRO A 220 7.51 -4.87 7.27
CA PRO A 220 7.42 -3.42 7.08
C PRO A 220 7.89 -2.92 5.71
N VAL A 221 8.93 -3.55 5.15
CA VAL A 221 9.44 -3.21 3.81
C VAL A 221 8.45 -3.63 2.73
N LEU A 222 7.67 -4.69 2.95
CA LEU A 222 6.60 -5.09 2.03
C LEU A 222 5.51 -4.03 1.93
N TYR A 223 5.11 -3.37 3.04
CA TYR A 223 4.18 -2.24 2.98
C TYR A 223 4.70 -1.13 2.05
N CYS A 224 5.98 -0.80 2.18
CA CYS A 224 6.64 0.17 1.31
C CYS A 224 6.57 -0.30 -0.15
N PHE A 225 6.98 -1.55 -0.41
CA PHE A 225 7.00 -2.13 -1.75
C PHE A 225 5.63 -2.13 -2.41
N PHE A 226 4.59 -2.57 -1.71
CA PHE A 226 3.23 -2.60 -2.26
C PHE A 226 2.64 -1.21 -2.44
N GLY A 227 2.98 -0.25 -1.57
CA GLY A 227 2.62 1.15 -1.79
C GLY A 227 3.26 1.71 -3.06
N ALA A 228 4.56 1.44 -3.26
CA ALA A 228 5.29 1.81 -4.47
C ALA A 228 4.73 1.12 -5.71
N LEU A 229 4.46 -0.17 -5.63
CA LEU A 229 3.88 -0.97 -6.72
C LEU A 229 2.51 -0.42 -7.13
N GLY A 230 1.65 -0.10 -6.15
CA GLY A 230 0.35 0.50 -6.40
C GLY A 230 0.45 1.85 -7.11
N TYR A 231 1.37 2.70 -6.67
CA TYR A 231 1.64 3.99 -7.31
C TYR A 231 2.20 3.82 -8.74
N VAL A 232 3.19 2.96 -8.95
CA VAL A 232 3.80 2.76 -10.27
C VAL A 232 2.78 2.18 -11.26
N ALA A 233 1.97 1.20 -10.84
CA ALA A 233 0.91 0.65 -11.67
C ALA A 233 -0.12 1.74 -12.03
N PHE A 234 -0.53 2.55 -11.05
CA PHE A 234 -1.42 3.69 -11.27
C PHE A 234 -0.83 4.69 -12.26
N ARG A 235 0.45 5.05 -12.10
CA ARG A 235 1.15 5.99 -12.96
C ARG A 235 1.20 5.49 -14.41
N GLU A 236 1.53 4.23 -14.65
CA GLU A 236 1.54 3.68 -16.02
C GLU A 236 0.13 3.66 -16.62
N ILE A 237 -0.87 3.19 -15.87
CA ILE A 237 -2.25 2.99 -16.38
C ILE A 237 -2.95 4.32 -16.63
N PHE A 238 -2.86 5.29 -15.72
CA PHE A 238 -3.65 6.52 -15.77
C PHE A 238 -2.86 7.73 -16.27
N LEU A 239 -1.54 7.79 -16.03
CA LEU A 239 -0.70 8.90 -16.46
C LEU A 239 0.12 8.55 -17.71
N GLY A 240 0.23 7.27 -18.08
CA GLY A 240 1.01 6.83 -19.22
C GLY A 240 2.53 6.93 -19.03
N ILE A 241 3.00 7.04 -17.79
CA ILE A 241 4.42 7.19 -17.45
C ILE A 241 4.93 5.85 -16.91
N GLY A 242 5.71 5.12 -17.73
CA GLY A 242 6.22 3.80 -17.37
C GLY A 242 7.44 3.82 -16.45
N GLU A 243 8.24 4.87 -16.48
CA GLU A 243 9.52 4.96 -15.77
C GLU A 243 9.47 5.97 -14.62
N ASN A 244 10.27 5.72 -13.58
CA ASN A 244 10.46 6.68 -12.50
C ASN A 244 11.13 7.95 -13.01
N GLN A 245 10.76 9.11 -12.47
CA GLN A 245 11.39 10.35 -12.93
C GLN A 245 12.91 10.34 -12.62
N PRO A 246 13.74 10.82 -13.56
CA PRO A 246 15.19 10.86 -13.37
C PRO A 246 15.58 11.81 -12.24
N ARG A 247 16.63 11.44 -11.48
CA ARG A 247 17.10 12.17 -10.28
C ARG A 247 17.54 13.62 -10.56
N GLU A 248 17.86 13.97 -11.80
CA GLU A 248 18.59 15.21 -12.16
C GLU A 248 17.70 16.39 -12.57
N VAL A 249 16.44 16.17 -12.94
CA VAL A 249 15.58 17.25 -13.49
C VAL A 249 15.22 18.31 -12.43
N THR A 250 15.28 17.96 -11.14
CA THR A 250 14.99 18.89 -10.03
C THR A 250 16.14 19.84 -9.69
N ALA A 251 17.39 19.49 -10.03
CA ALA A 251 18.54 20.39 -9.85
C ALA A 251 18.59 21.49 -10.93
N MET A 252 18.14 21.20 -12.16
CA MET A 252 18.15 22.18 -13.25
C MET A 252 16.97 23.15 -13.24
N THR A 253 15.84 22.81 -12.61
CA THR A 253 14.69 23.74 -12.52
C THR A 253 14.84 24.79 -11.42
N SER A 254 15.75 24.60 -10.46
CA SER A 254 16.13 25.62 -9.47
C SER A 254 17.30 26.51 -9.91
N ALA A 255 17.98 26.15 -11.01
CA ALA A 255 19.04 26.93 -11.61
C ALA A 255 18.58 27.52 -12.95
N THR A 256 17.63 28.47 -12.90
CA THR A 256 17.50 29.41 -14.02
C THR A 256 18.73 30.33 -13.98
N PRO A 257 19.54 30.43 -15.05
CA PRO A 257 20.63 31.38 -15.06
C PRO A 257 20.01 32.78 -15.12
N LEU A 258 20.34 33.64 -14.16
CA LEU A 258 20.21 35.08 -14.30
C LEU A 258 21.17 35.52 -15.41
N SER A 259 20.73 35.38 -16.66
CA SER A 259 21.40 35.95 -17.83
C SER A 259 20.85 37.35 -18.08
N SER A 260 21.72 38.33 -17.79
CA SER A 260 21.84 39.65 -18.43
C SER A 260 20.64 40.60 -18.44
N ARG A 261 20.78 41.72 -17.73
CA ARG A 261 20.57 43.12 -18.18
C ARG A 261 20.71 44.07 -16.99
N VAL A 262 21.86 44.72 -16.85
CA VAL A 262 22.19 46.14 -17.09
C VAL A 262 23.65 46.34 -16.65
#